data_AF-A0A9X7DP32-F1
#
_entry.id   AF-A0A9X7DP32-F1
#
_cell.length_a   1.000
_cell.length_b   1.000
_cell.length_c   1.000
_cell.angle_alpha   90.00
_cell.angle_beta   90.00
_cell.angle_gamma   90.00
#
_symmetry.space_group_name_H-M   'P 1'
#
loop_
_entity.id
_entity.type
_entity.pdbx_description
1 polymer ?
#
loop_
_entity_poly.entity_id
_entity_poly.type
_entity_poly.pdbx_seq_one_letter_code
_entity_poly.pdbx_strand_id
1 'polypeptide(L)'
;MLKNKINSTSIHHFTKAVILLGLAVYIFQLTLTDEILQFIVPELVIYVKIATVILLGVSIVQIYIAVLSLKRHVIICDCGHDHSHDQVFSHEHHHFLKKSVVKDVFIYSLFLFPLLLGYILPNHASSSSLANNKEMNFKGLAVQASSNGQAVEVKGHEDPALKKMFKTNVYDQDYAKLGMLLYKQSTIEMKDKWFIEKLQSMNTFVDNFQNKQIKIKGFIYRDPKLAGNQFIIARMGMTHCIADISPFGIIAESTDSQQFMNDSWVTITGTIGKTNFNGQTVIKINVQQSEPAKSPSVQYVYPDWNFGSKL
;
A
#
# COMPACT_ATOMS: atom_id res chain seq x y z
N MET A 1 46.77 16.16 29.18
CA MET A 1 46.58 15.85 27.74
C MET A 1 45.97 14.45 27.61
N LEU A 2 44.65 14.35 27.47
CA LEU A 2 43.95 13.08 27.23
C LEU A 2 44.18 12.68 25.77
N LYS A 3 45.15 11.79 25.53
CA LYS A 3 45.34 11.16 24.22
C LYS A 3 44.18 10.18 24.02
N ASN A 4 43.06 10.68 23.48
CA ASN A 4 41.91 9.87 23.10
C ASN A 4 42.36 8.82 22.07
N LYS A 5 42.73 7.64 22.56
CA LYS A 5 43.00 6.49 21.71
C LYS A 5 41.63 5.99 21.27
N ILE A 6 41.16 6.48 20.13
CA ILE A 6 39.92 6.00 19.51
C ILE A 6 40.15 4.54 19.17
N ASN A 7 39.69 3.64 20.04
CA ASN A 7 39.79 2.21 19.82
C ASN A 7 38.83 1.83 18.69
N SER A 8 39.28 0.94 17.78
CA SER A 8 38.47 0.47 16.65
C SER A 8 37.08 -0.02 17.08
N THR A 9 36.95 -0.61 18.27
CA THR A 9 35.67 -1.03 18.88
C THR A 9 34.70 0.13 19.13
N SER A 10 35.20 1.27 19.63
CA SER A 10 34.38 2.48 19.86
C SER A 10 33.82 3.05 18.55
N ILE A 11 34.60 3.00 17.46
CA ILE A 11 34.15 3.41 16.12
C ILE A 11 32.99 2.54 15.63
N HIS A 12 33.04 1.22 15.85
CA HIS A 12 31.95 0.32 15.45
C HIS A 12 30.65 0.58 16.23
N HIS A 13 30.75 0.77 17.55
CA HIS A 13 29.56 1.08 18.38
C HIS A 13 28.96 2.43 17.99
N PHE A 14 29.79 3.44 17.74
CA PHE A 14 29.33 4.74 17.28
C PHE A 14 28.66 4.66 15.90
N THR A 15 29.26 3.93 14.95
CA THR A 15 28.71 3.76 13.60
C THR A 15 27.37 3.01 13.63
N LYS A 16 27.26 1.91 14.40
CA LYS A 16 25.99 1.18 14.59
C LYS A 16 24.92 2.08 15.20
N ALA A 17 25.28 2.86 16.23
CA ALA A 17 24.37 3.78 16.89
C ALA A 17 23.82 4.87 15.94
N VAL A 18 24.69 5.47 15.12
CA VAL A 18 24.31 6.51 14.14
C VAL A 18 23.38 5.94 13.07
N ILE A 19 23.69 4.76 12.52
CA ILE A 19 22.83 4.11 11.51
C ILE A 19 21.45 3.77 12.09
N LEU A 20 21.42 3.18 13.29
CA LEU A 20 20.15 2.84 13.96
C LEU A 20 19.34 4.08 14.32
N LEU A 21 20.00 5.16 14.79
CA LEU A 21 19.33 6.43 15.06
C LEU A 21 18.75 7.01 13.76
N GLY A 22 19.54 7.02 12.68
CA GLY A 22 19.12 7.52 11.38
C GLY A 22 17.90 6.77 10.85
N LEU A 23 17.90 5.44 10.92
CA LEU A 23 16.76 4.61 10.53
C LEU A 23 15.52 4.89 11.40
N ALA A 24 15.71 4.98 12.72
CA ALA A 24 14.61 5.23 13.64
C ALA A 24 14.00 6.63 13.42
N VAL A 25 14.83 7.65 13.22
CA VAL A 25 14.39 9.02 12.91
C VAL A 25 13.67 9.07 11.56
N TYR A 26 14.19 8.37 10.54
CA TYR A 26 13.56 8.30 9.23
C TYR A 26 12.15 7.69 9.31
N ILE A 27 12.01 6.52 9.93
CA ILE A 27 10.70 5.87 10.10
C ILE A 27 9.77 6.76 10.94
N PHE A 28 10.29 7.38 11.99
CA PHE A 28 9.53 8.32 12.81
C PHE A 28 8.97 9.49 11.97
N GLN A 29 9.81 10.11 11.13
CA GLN A 29 9.39 11.19 10.22
C GLN A 29 8.29 10.74 9.25
N LEU A 30 8.41 9.55 8.65
CA LEU A 30 7.38 8.97 7.79
C LEU A 30 6.05 8.75 8.53
N THR A 31 6.11 8.35 9.81
CA THR A 31 4.90 8.13 10.61
C THR A 31 4.27 9.43 11.12
N LEU A 32 5.02 10.54 11.19
CA LEU A 32 4.49 11.85 11.57
C LEU A 32 3.82 12.57 10.39
N THR A 33 4.31 12.34 9.18
CA THR A 33 3.83 12.96 7.93
C THR A 33 2.73 12.16 7.25
N ASP A 34 2.35 11.01 7.81
CA ASP A 34 1.47 9.99 7.22
C ASP A 34 1.96 9.44 5.86
N GLU A 35 3.18 9.79 5.44
CA GLU A 35 3.82 9.24 4.24
C GLU A 35 4.09 7.74 4.37
N ILE A 36 4.11 7.21 5.60
CA ILE A 36 4.16 5.77 5.86
C ILE A 36 3.02 5.02 5.16
N LEU A 37 1.87 5.66 4.94
CA LEU A 37 0.72 5.09 4.23
C LEU A 37 0.97 4.89 2.74
N GLN A 38 2.04 5.47 2.20
CA GLN A 38 2.50 5.17 0.84
C GLN A 38 3.15 3.78 0.73
N PHE A 39 3.58 3.21 1.87
CA PHE A 39 4.31 1.95 1.93
C PHE A 39 3.50 0.80 2.51
N ILE A 40 2.62 1.09 3.48
CA ILE A 40 1.83 0.10 4.22
C ILE A 40 0.40 0.55 4.46
N VAL A 41 -0.46 -0.43 4.72
CA VAL A 41 -1.87 -0.23 5.09
C VAL A 41 -2.01 0.36 6.51
N PRO A 42 -3.04 1.20 6.81
CA PRO A 42 -3.17 1.90 8.10
C PRO A 42 -3.14 1.01 9.34
N GLU A 43 -3.70 -0.20 9.24
CA GLU A 43 -3.78 -1.19 10.33
C GLU A 43 -2.40 -1.66 10.79
N LEU A 44 -1.39 -1.62 9.91
CA LEU A 44 -0.02 -2.03 10.24
C LEU A 44 0.82 -0.90 10.85
N VAL A 45 0.37 0.35 10.77
CA VAL A 45 1.13 1.53 11.24
C VAL A 45 1.43 1.45 12.73
N ILE A 46 0.54 0.86 13.53
CA ILE A 46 0.75 0.71 14.98
C ILE A 46 2.00 -0.13 15.29
N TYR A 47 2.23 -1.22 14.55
CA TYR A 47 3.40 -2.07 14.74
C TYR A 47 4.68 -1.35 14.35
N VAL A 48 4.65 -0.54 13.29
CA VAL A 48 5.79 0.29 12.87
C VAL A 48 6.11 1.37 13.91
N LYS A 49 5.08 2.00 14.51
CA LYS A 49 5.27 2.96 15.61
C LYS A 49 5.94 2.30 16.82
N ILE A 50 5.49 1.12 17.22
CA ILE A 50 6.10 0.34 18.32
C ILE A 50 7.55 -0.01 17.98
N ALA A 51 7.80 -0.53 16.77
CA ALA A 51 9.15 -0.87 16.31
C ALA A 51 10.08 0.35 16.32
N THR A 52 9.57 1.53 15.94
CA THR A 52 10.32 2.80 15.96
C THR A 52 10.74 3.17 17.39
N VAL A 53 9.85 3.05 18.37
CA VAL A 53 10.17 3.31 19.79
C VAL A 53 11.24 2.33 20.29
N ILE A 54 11.12 1.05 19.96
CA ILE A 54 12.12 0.03 20.33
C ILE A 54 13.48 0.36 19.69
N LEU A 55 13.50 0.71 18.40
CA LEU A 55 14.73 1.07 17.68
C LEU A 55 15.40 2.32 18.27
N LEU A 56 14.62 3.33 18.68
CA LEU A 56 15.14 4.50 19.39
C LEU A 56 15.76 4.10 20.74
N GLY A 57 15.10 3.22 21.51
CA GLY A 57 15.63 2.70 22.77
C GLY A 57 16.97 1.97 22.58
N VAL A 58 17.04 1.07 21.60
CA VAL A 58 18.28 0.35 21.26
C VAL A 58 19.38 1.33 20.83
N SER A 59 19.04 2.34 20.02
CA SER A 59 20.00 3.37 19.61
C SER A 59 20.57 4.15 20.81
N ILE A 60 19.72 4.57 21.75
CA ILE A 60 20.15 5.28 22.97
C ILE A 60 21.11 4.41 23.81
N VAL A 61 20.79 3.12 23.99
CA VAL A 61 21.68 2.20 24.73
C VAL A 61 23.02 2.04 24.01
N GLN A 62 23.04 1.94 22.68
CA GLN A 62 24.28 1.86 21.92
C GLN A 62 25.11 3.15 21.98
N ILE A 63 24.47 4.33 21.98
CA ILE A 63 25.15 5.62 22.21
C ILE A 63 25.76 5.64 23.61
N TYR A 64 25.01 5.23 24.63
CA TYR A 64 25.49 5.16 26.01
C TYR A 64 26.72 4.24 26.14
N ILE A 65 26.67 3.06 25.54
CA ILE A 65 27.79 2.12 25.47
C ILE A 65 29.00 2.73 24.74
N ALA A 66 28.77 3.40 23.60
CA ALA A 66 29.84 4.05 22.84
C ALA A 66 30.54 5.14 23.67
N VAL A 67 29.77 5.94 24.43
CA VAL A 67 30.29 6.95 25.36
C VAL A 67 31.04 6.32 26.53
N LEU A 68 30.54 5.22 27.09
CA LEU A 68 31.20 4.49 28.17
C LEU A 68 32.52 3.86 27.70
N SER A 69 32.56 3.32 26.48
CA SER A 69 33.73 2.72 25.84
C SER A 69 34.89 3.71 25.63
N LEU A 70 34.57 5.00 25.51
CA LEU A 70 35.58 6.08 25.47
C LEU A 70 36.25 6.32 26.83
N LYS A 71 35.57 6.00 27.94
CA LYS A 71 36.07 6.21 29.32
C LYS A 71 36.65 4.95 29.95
N ARG A 72 36.15 3.76 29.59
CA ARG A 72 36.57 2.46 30.14
C ARG A 72 36.56 1.39 29.05
N HIS A 73 37.44 0.39 29.15
CA HIS A 73 37.35 -0.81 28.32
C HIS A 73 36.09 -1.60 28.70
N VAL A 74 35.02 -1.45 27.93
CA VAL A 74 33.81 -2.26 28.06
C VAL A 74 33.99 -3.50 27.20
N ILE A 75 34.06 -4.68 27.83
CA ILE A 75 34.02 -5.96 27.14
C ILE A 75 32.55 -6.29 26.96
N ILE A 76 32.04 -6.14 25.73
CA ILE A 76 30.71 -6.61 25.37
C ILE A 76 30.94 -7.86 24.53
N CYS A 77 30.40 -8.98 25.00
CA CYS A 77 30.30 -10.19 24.20
C CYS A 77 29.44 -9.85 22.98
N ASP A 78 30.08 -9.65 21.83
CA ASP A 78 29.40 -9.48 20.56
C ASP A 78 28.77 -10.84 20.25
N CYS A 79 27.47 -10.98 20.50
CA CYS A 79 26.71 -12.20 20.18
C CYS A 79 26.46 -12.28 18.66
N GLY A 80 27.52 -12.18 17.87
CA GLY A 80 27.59 -12.81 16.56
C GLY A 80 28.15 -14.20 16.81
N HIS A 81 27.26 -15.17 17.00
CA HIS A 81 27.58 -16.55 17.40
C HIS A 81 28.81 -17.12 16.66
N ASP A 82 29.83 -17.53 17.42
CA ASP A 82 30.45 -18.83 17.21
C ASP A 82 30.25 -19.62 18.51
N HIS A 83 29.30 -20.55 18.47
CA HIS A 83 29.18 -21.58 19.50
C HIS A 83 30.19 -22.68 19.18
N SER A 84 31.30 -22.75 19.91
CA SER A 84 32.01 -24.01 20.08
C SER A 84 31.76 -24.51 21.50
N HIS A 85 30.88 -25.50 21.61
CA HIS A 85 30.67 -26.27 22.83
C HIS A 85 32.00 -26.82 23.36
N ASP A 86 32.10 -26.85 24.69
CA ASP A 86 33.10 -27.59 25.45
C ASP A 86 33.33 -28.98 24.87
N GLN A 87 34.59 -29.33 24.62
CA GLN A 87 35.22 -30.50 25.22
C GLN A 87 36.74 -30.49 24.97
N VAL A 88 37.48 -30.34 26.08
CA VAL A 88 38.61 -31.17 26.51
C VAL A 88 39.47 -31.77 25.38
N PHE A 89 40.74 -31.36 25.37
CA PHE A 89 41.93 -31.82 24.60
C PHE A 89 42.40 -30.92 23.43
N SER A 90 43.52 -30.24 23.72
CA SER A 90 44.61 -29.80 22.86
C SER A 90 44.35 -29.61 21.36
N HIS A 91 44.45 -28.37 20.87
CA HIS A 91 45.40 -27.97 19.82
C HIS A 91 45.46 -26.44 19.74
N GLU A 92 46.68 -25.89 19.72
CA GLU A 92 46.95 -24.48 19.49
C GLU A 92 46.41 -24.07 18.12
N HIS A 93 45.41 -23.19 18.09
CA HIS A 93 45.07 -22.44 16.89
C HIS A 93 45.09 -20.95 17.21
N HIS A 94 46.19 -20.30 16.80
CA HIS A 94 46.28 -18.87 16.60
C HIS A 94 45.25 -18.44 15.54
N HIS A 95 43.99 -18.24 15.93
CA HIS A 95 43.03 -17.52 15.11
C HIS A 95 43.21 -16.01 15.33
N PHE A 96 44.33 -15.48 14.83
CA PHE A 96 44.40 -14.10 14.40
C PHE A 96 43.54 -13.97 13.13
N LEU A 97 42.22 -14.01 13.27
CA LEU A 97 41.34 -13.59 12.19
C LEU A 97 41.46 -12.07 12.07
N LYS A 98 42.28 -11.68 11.08
CA LYS A 98 42.49 -10.32 10.63
C LYS A 98 41.12 -9.64 10.49
N LYS A 99 40.86 -8.63 11.32
CA LYS A 99 39.65 -7.81 11.30
C LYS A 99 39.46 -7.24 9.88
N SER A 100 38.57 -7.83 9.09
CA SER A 100 38.45 -7.49 7.67
C SER A 100 37.58 -6.24 7.53
N VAL A 101 38.24 -5.09 7.35
CA VAL A 101 37.59 -3.80 7.09
C VAL A 101 36.61 -3.90 5.92
N VAL A 102 36.86 -4.78 4.94
CA VAL A 102 35.96 -5.02 3.81
C VAL A 102 34.62 -5.61 4.24
N LYS A 103 34.61 -6.55 5.19
CA LYS A 103 33.37 -7.14 5.73
C LYS A 103 32.56 -6.10 6.50
N ASP A 104 33.23 -5.26 7.29
CA ASP A 104 32.57 -4.21 8.06
C ASP A 104 31.97 -3.14 7.14
N VAL A 105 32.71 -2.70 6.11
CA VAL A 105 32.21 -1.76 5.08
C VAL A 105 31.01 -2.34 4.36
N PHE A 106 31.04 -3.62 3.98
CA PHE A 106 29.91 -4.29 3.32
C PHE A 106 28.66 -4.31 4.21
N ILE A 107 28.79 -4.70 5.49
CA ILE A 107 27.66 -4.75 6.43
C ILE A 107 27.08 -3.35 6.67
N TYR A 108 27.92 -2.34 6.95
CA TYR A 108 27.40 -0.99 7.17
C TYR A 108 26.78 -0.38 5.92
N SER A 109 27.34 -0.67 4.74
CA SER A 109 26.76 -0.25 3.46
C SER A 109 25.37 -0.84 3.26
N LEU A 110 25.12 -2.09 3.70
CA LEU A 110 23.80 -2.73 3.58
C LEU A 110 22.69 -1.96 4.32
N PHE A 111 23.02 -1.25 5.40
CA PHE A 111 22.05 -0.44 6.15
C PHE A 111 22.07 1.05 5.79
N LEU A 112 23.25 1.59 5.49
CA LEU A 112 23.41 3.00 5.15
C LEU A 112 22.83 3.31 3.75
N PHE A 113 22.97 2.38 2.80
CA PHE A 113 22.50 2.60 1.43
C PHE A 113 20.97 2.73 1.32
N PRO A 114 20.14 1.84 1.89
CA PRO A 114 18.69 2.03 1.91
C PRO A 114 18.26 3.30 2.64
N LEU A 115 18.96 3.68 3.72
CA LEU A 115 18.68 4.90 4.45
C LEU A 115 18.90 6.14 3.58
N LEU A 116 20.04 6.22 2.88
CA LEU A 116 20.34 7.32 1.96
C LEU A 116 19.34 7.39 0.80
N LEU A 117 19.01 6.25 0.20
CA LEU A 117 18.00 6.18 -0.86
C LEU A 117 16.64 6.70 -0.39
N GLY A 118 16.23 6.36 0.83
CA GLY A 118 14.97 6.81 1.41
C GLY A 118 14.87 8.33 1.54
N TYR A 119 15.98 9.03 1.81
CA TYR A 119 16.01 10.49 1.88
C TYR A 119 16.18 11.18 0.52
N ILE A 120 16.81 10.51 -0.46
CA ILE A 120 17.11 11.12 -1.78
C ILE A 120 15.96 10.94 -2.76
N LEU A 121 15.30 9.78 -2.76
CA LEU A 121 14.28 9.45 -3.76
C LEU A 121 12.89 9.96 -3.36
N PRO A 122 12.04 10.32 -4.35
CA PRO A 122 10.64 10.61 -4.07
C PRO A 122 9.93 9.38 -3.50
N ASN A 123 9.07 9.61 -2.53
CA ASN A 123 8.30 8.60 -1.80
C ASN A 123 7.05 8.09 -2.55
N HIS A 124 6.83 8.51 -3.80
CA HIS A 124 5.69 8.12 -4.62
C HIS A 124 6.12 7.79 -6.05
N ALA A 125 5.55 6.72 -6.61
CA ALA A 125 5.74 6.34 -8.00
C ALA A 125 4.59 6.86 -8.89
N SER A 126 4.85 7.01 -10.20
CA SER A 126 3.80 7.36 -11.18
C SER A 126 2.73 6.27 -11.22
N SER A 127 1.46 6.67 -11.09
CA SER A 127 0.32 5.74 -11.05
C SER A 127 0.13 5.02 -12.37
N SER A 128 0.34 5.72 -13.50
CA SER A 128 0.25 5.14 -14.85
C SER A 128 1.35 4.10 -15.11
N SER A 129 2.57 4.34 -14.62
CA SER A 129 3.67 3.36 -14.74
C SER A 129 3.41 2.08 -13.92
N LEU A 130 2.82 2.22 -12.73
CA LEU A 130 2.40 1.08 -11.91
C LEU A 130 1.24 0.32 -12.57
N ALA A 131 0.28 1.04 -13.13
CA ALA A 131 -0.85 0.46 -13.84
C ALA A 131 -0.44 -0.22 -15.16
N ASN A 132 0.60 0.25 -15.84
CA ASN A 132 1.06 -0.39 -17.07
C ASN A 132 1.73 -1.76 -16.81
N ASN A 133 2.30 -1.94 -15.62
CA ASN A 133 2.97 -3.17 -15.21
C ASN A 133 2.07 -4.14 -14.44
N LYS A 134 0.80 -3.77 -14.18
CA LYS A 134 -0.17 -4.58 -13.44
C LYS A 134 -1.51 -4.65 -14.16
N GLU A 135 -2.23 -5.75 -14.00
CA GLU A 135 -3.56 -5.87 -14.59
C GLU A 135 -4.58 -4.95 -13.89
N MET A 136 -5.48 -4.34 -14.65
CA MET A 136 -6.52 -3.47 -14.13
C MET A 136 -7.64 -4.29 -13.47
N ASN A 137 -7.99 -3.93 -12.22
CA ASN A 137 -9.08 -4.56 -11.50
C ASN A 137 -10.38 -3.78 -11.72
N PHE A 138 -11.26 -4.34 -12.55
CA PHE A 138 -12.59 -3.78 -12.77
C PHE A 138 -13.65 -4.33 -11.82
N LYS A 139 -13.47 -5.53 -11.25
CA LYS A 139 -14.45 -6.18 -10.36
C LYS A 139 -14.07 -6.15 -8.87
N GLY A 140 -13.18 -5.25 -8.47
CA GLY A 140 -12.63 -5.23 -7.12
C GLY A 140 -11.67 -6.40 -6.86
N LEU A 141 -11.56 -6.84 -5.61
CA LEU A 141 -10.71 -7.96 -5.22
C LEU A 141 -11.51 -9.24 -5.47
N ALA A 142 -11.19 -9.93 -6.56
CA ALA A 142 -11.83 -11.19 -6.90
C ALA A 142 -11.59 -12.22 -5.78
N VAL A 143 -12.61 -12.45 -4.94
CA VAL A 143 -12.79 -13.77 -4.36
C VAL A 143 -13.28 -14.62 -5.51
N GLN A 144 -12.46 -15.57 -5.98
CA GLN A 144 -12.89 -16.64 -6.88
C GLN A 144 -13.94 -17.51 -6.16
N ALA A 145 -15.15 -16.98 -6.01
CA ALA A 145 -16.32 -17.79 -5.80
C ALA A 145 -16.96 -17.95 -7.18
N SER A 146 -16.48 -18.94 -7.93
CA SER A 146 -17.32 -19.62 -8.93
C SER A 146 -18.50 -20.22 -8.18
N SER A 147 -19.51 -19.43 -7.85
CA SER A 147 -20.67 -19.94 -7.14
C SER A 147 -21.73 -20.32 -8.17
N ASN A 148 -21.72 -21.60 -8.54
CA ASN A 148 -22.92 -22.37 -8.87
C ASN A 148 -23.89 -22.46 -7.65
N GLY A 149 -23.92 -21.44 -6.78
CA GLY A 149 -24.75 -21.39 -5.60
C GLY A 149 -26.15 -20.89 -5.96
N GLN A 150 -27.16 -21.46 -5.31
CA GLN A 150 -28.54 -20.99 -5.45
C GLN A 150 -28.61 -19.49 -5.11
N ALA A 151 -29.30 -18.72 -5.95
CA ALA A 151 -29.54 -17.31 -5.70
C ALA A 151 -30.44 -17.18 -4.45
N VAL A 152 -29.93 -16.51 -3.43
CA VAL A 152 -30.61 -16.22 -2.17
C VAL A 152 -31.06 -14.76 -2.17
N GLU A 153 -32.22 -14.51 -1.56
CA GLU A 153 -32.70 -13.15 -1.35
C GLU A 153 -31.93 -12.48 -0.21
N VAL A 154 -31.62 -11.19 -0.38
CA VAL A 154 -30.86 -10.43 0.62
C VAL A 154 -31.68 -10.27 1.89
N LYS A 155 -31.11 -10.67 3.03
CA LYS A 155 -31.73 -10.49 4.36
C LYS A 155 -31.87 -8.99 4.69
N GLY A 156 -33.03 -8.57 5.21
CA GLY A 156 -33.28 -7.19 5.69
C GLY A 156 -34.72 -6.72 5.52
N HIS A 157 -35.01 -5.47 5.90
CA HIS A 157 -36.34 -4.84 5.79
C HIS A 157 -36.54 -4.03 4.50
N GLU A 158 -35.66 -4.21 3.51
CA GLU A 158 -35.74 -3.49 2.24
C GLU A 158 -36.96 -3.89 1.41
N ASP A 159 -37.38 -2.98 0.53
CA ASP A 159 -38.47 -3.16 -0.42
C ASP A 159 -38.27 -4.48 -1.21
N PRO A 160 -39.28 -5.39 -1.24
CA PRO A 160 -39.23 -6.61 -2.04
C PRO A 160 -38.84 -6.40 -3.50
N ALA A 161 -39.25 -5.29 -4.12
CA ALA A 161 -38.89 -4.97 -5.51
C ALA A 161 -37.37 -4.72 -5.65
N LEU A 162 -36.78 -4.00 -4.69
CA LEU A 162 -35.35 -3.71 -4.66
C LEU A 162 -34.53 -4.97 -4.38
N LYS A 163 -34.96 -5.81 -3.43
CA LYS A 163 -34.31 -7.11 -3.16
C LYS A 163 -34.27 -8.03 -4.37
N LYS A 164 -35.33 -7.99 -5.21
CA LYS A 164 -35.40 -8.78 -6.44
C LYS A 164 -34.35 -8.35 -7.47
N MET A 165 -33.99 -7.06 -7.50
CA MET A 165 -32.94 -6.56 -8.39
C MET A 165 -31.55 -7.03 -7.96
N PHE A 166 -31.30 -7.14 -6.66
CA PHE A 166 -29.99 -7.49 -6.08
C PHE A 166 -29.90 -8.95 -5.59
N LYS A 167 -30.58 -9.87 -6.28
CA LYS A 167 -30.47 -11.31 -5.99
C LYS A 167 -29.05 -11.80 -6.26
N THR A 168 -28.50 -12.56 -5.32
CA THR A 168 -27.12 -13.03 -5.42
C THR A 168 -26.90 -14.33 -4.65
N ASN A 169 -25.71 -14.90 -4.73
CA ASN A 169 -25.33 -16.10 -3.96
C ASN A 169 -25.13 -15.77 -2.46
N VAL A 170 -24.83 -16.78 -1.65
CA VAL A 170 -24.63 -16.62 -0.19
C VAL A 170 -23.40 -15.75 0.15
N TYR A 171 -22.37 -15.73 -0.70
CA TYR A 171 -21.10 -15.05 -0.47
C TYR A 171 -21.15 -13.55 -0.81
N ASP A 172 -22.00 -13.16 -1.75
CA ASP A 172 -22.08 -11.79 -2.27
C ASP A 172 -23.19 -10.95 -1.60
N GLN A 173 -23.78 -11.43 -0.50
CA GLN A 173 -24.89 -10.74 0.17
C GLN A 173 -24.52 -9.33 0.63
N ASP A 174 -23.30 -9.13 1.11
CA ASP A 174 -22.85 -7.81 1.56
C ASP A 174 -22.66 -6.83 0.39
N TYR A 175 -22.18 -7.32 -0.77
CA TYR A 175 -22.13 -6.53 -1.99
C TYR A 175 -23.52 -6.20 -2.52
N ALA A 176 -24.51 -7.09 -2.35
CA ALA A 176 -25.89 -6.81 -2.70
C ALA A 176 -26.52 -5.75 -1.79
N LYS A 177 -26.30 -5.82 -0.47
CA LYS A 177 -26.72 -4.78 0.48
C LYS A 177 -26.11 -3.43 0.13
N LEU A 178 -24.79 -3.39 -0.11
CA LEU A 178 -24.10 -2.18 -0.55
C LEU A 178 -24.71 -1.66 -1.86
N GLY A 179 -24.98 -2.57 -2.82
CA GLY A 179 -25.60 -2.22 -4.09
C GLY A 179 -26.96 -1.54 -3.94
N MET A 180 -27.81 -2.06 -3.05
CA MET A 180 -29.11 -1.44 -2.71
C MET A 180 -28.93 -0.04 -2.10
N LEU A 181 -27.95 0.15 -1.20
CA LEU A 181 -27.66 1.47 -0.64
C LEU A 181 -27.19 2.46 -1.70
N LEU A 182 -26.30 2.04 -2.61
CA LEU A 182 -25.84 2.87 -3.72
C LEU A 182 -26.99 3.19 -4.69
N TYR A 183 -27.87 2.22 -4.96
CA TYR A 183 -28.99 2.40 -5.89
C TYR A 183 -29.96 3.50 -5.43
N LYS A 184 -30.15 3.68 -4.12
CA LYS A 184 -31.00 4.73 -3.55
C LYS A 184 -30.42 6.15 -3.69
N GLN A 185 -29.12 6.27 -3.98
CA GLN A 185 -28.48 7.57 -4.15
C GLN A 185 -28.86 8.18 -5.49
N SER A 186 -29.12 9.49 -5.50
CA SER A 186 -29.36 10.24 -6.74
C SER A 186 -28.09 10.33 -7.60
N THR A 187 -26.92 10.46 -6.95
CA THR A 187 -25.59 10.39 -7.56
C THR A 187 -24.71 9.48 -6.71
N ILE A 188 -24.14 8.47 -7.35
CA ILE A 188 -23.25 7.51 -6.69
C ILE A 188 -21.86 8.15 -6.56
N GLU A 189 -21.44 8.43 -5.33
CA GLU A 189 -20.13 9.04 -5.06
C GLU A 189 -19.06 7.99 -4.74
N MET A 190 -18.08 7.85 -5.65
CA MET A 190 -16.91 6.99 -5.51
C MET A 190 -15.82 7.65 -4.66
N LYS A 191 -16.16 7.92 -3.39
CA LYS A 191 -15.19 8.34 -2.36
C LYS A 191 -14.23 7.20 -2.00
N ASP A 192 -13.13 7.57 -1.36
CA ASP A 192 -12.07 6.66 -0.90
C ASP A 192 -12.61 5.56 0.03
N LYS A 193 -13.56 5.90 0.91
CA LYS A 193 -14.27 4.92 1.73
C LYS A 193 -15.08 3.97 0.85
N TRP A 194 -14.77 2.69 0.98
CA TRP A 194 -15.37 1.57 0.27
C TRP A 194 -15.22 1.65 -1.25
N PHE A 195 -14.15 2.30 -1.75
CA PHE A 195 -13.95 2.47 -3.19
C PHE A 195 -13.95 1.12 -3.92
N ILE A 196 -13.17 0.15 -3.40
CA ILE A 196 -13.03 -1.19 -3.99
C ILE A 196 -14.35 -1.96 -3.91
N GLU A 197 -15.03 -1.88 -2.77
CA GLU A 197 -16.28 -2.61 -2.50
C GLU A 197 -17.44 -2.05 -3.33
N LYS A 198 -17.52 -0.74 -3.49
CA LYS A 198 -18.49 -0.08 -4.37
C LYS A 198 -18.24 -0.47 -5.82
N LEU A 199 -16.97 -0.44 -6.26
CA LEU A 199 -16.60 -0.87 -7.62
C LEU A 199 -17.01 -2.32 -7.86
N GLN A 200 -16.72 -3.22 -6.93
CA GLN A 200 -17.12 -4.62 -6.99
C GLN A 200 -18.65 -4.77 -7.04
N SER A 201 -19.37 -4.16 -6.09
CA SER A 201 -20.84 -4.21 -6.04
C SER A 201 -21.47 -3.74 -7.35
N MET A 202 -21.03 -2.60 -7.90
CA MET A 202 -21.58 -2.09 -9.15
C MET A 202 -21.28 -3.00 -10.35
N ASN A 203 -20.11 -3.64 -10.39
CA ASN A 203 -19.75 -4.57 -11.45
C ASN A 203 -20.35 -5.99 -11.29
N THR A 204 -20.79 -6.35 -10.09
CA THR A 204 -21.62 -7.55 -9.87
C THR A 204 -23.04 -7.31 -10.39
N PHE A 205 -23.58 -6.10 -10.20
CA PHE A 205 -24.97 -5.74 -10.55
C PHE A 205 -25.05 -4.71 -11.68
N VAL A 206 -24.23 -4.84 -12.73
CA VAL A 206 -24.06 -3.86 -13.82
C VAL A 206 -25.39 -3.39 -14.42
N ASP A 207 -26.32 -4.31 -14.63
CA ASP A 207 -27.61 -4.00 -15.25
C ASP A 207 -28.50 -3.11 -14.37
N ASN A 208 -28.36 -3.20 -13.04
CA ASN A 208 -29.14 -2.39 -12.11
C ASN A 208 -28.67 -0.93 -12.08
N PHE A 209 -27.43 -0.65 -12.46
CA PHE A 209 -26.85 0.69 -12.34
C PHE A 209 -26.95 1.53 -13.62
N GLN A 210 -27.49 0.98 -14.71
CA GLN A 210 -27.61 1.70 -15.99
C GLN A 210 -28.32 3.05 -15.82
N ASN A 211 -27.79 4.08 -16.49
CA ASN A 211 -28.27 5.46 -16.51
C ASN A 211 -28.23 6.22 -15.18
N LYS A 212 -27.75 5.62 -14.08
CA LYS A 212 -27.54 6.36 -12.83
C LYS A 212 -26.37 7.33 -12.96
N GLN A 213 -26.46 8.44 -12.23
CA GLN A 213 -25.37 9.39 -12.11
C GLN A 213 -24.27 8.84 -11.21
N ILE A 214 -23.02 9.03 -11.62
CA ILE A 214 -21.82 8.66 -10.87
C ILE A 214 -20.83 9.82 -10.87
N LYS A 215 -20.20 10.03 -9.71
CA LYS A 215 -19.10 10.98 -9.53
C LYS A 215 -17.88 10.26 -8.97
N ILE A 216 -16.76 10.34 -9.68
CA ILE A 216 -15.51 9.66 -9.33
C ILE A 216 -14.32 10.60 -9.45
N LYS A 217 -13.40 10.49 -8.51
CA LYS A 217 -12.10 11.18 -8.52
C LYS A 217 -10.99 10.16 -8.60
N GLY A 218 -10.09 10.31 -9.57
CA GLY A 218 -8.99 9.38 -9.80
C GLY A 218 -7.97 9.94 -10.78
N PHE A 219 -6.92 9.15 -11.02
CA PHE A 219 -5.95 9.44 -12.07
C PHE A 219 -6.41 8.83 -13.39
N ILE A 220 -6.00 9.45 -14.49
CA ILE A 220 -6.23 8.95 -15.84
C ILE A 220 -5.15 7.94 -16.22
N TYR A 221 -5.58 6.82 -16.78
CA TYR A 221 -4.73 5.81 -17.40
C TYR A 221 -5.29 5.41 -18.77
N ARG A 222 -4.44 5.48 -19.79
CA ARG A 222 -4.75 5.04 -21.15
C ARG A 222 -4.13 3.67 -21.41
N ASP A 223 -4.98 2.65 -21.35
CA ASP A 223 -4.60 1.31 -21.76
C ASP A 223 -4.55 1.23 -23.30
N PRO A 224 -3.45 0.74 -23.90
CA PRO A 224 -3.33 0.55 -25.35
C PRO A 224 -4.42 -0.33 -25.98
N LYS A 225 -5.13 -1.15 -25.19
CA LYS A 225 -6.22 -2.02 -25.63
C LYS A 225 -7.57 -1.29 -25.79
N LEU A 226 -7.67 -0.05 -25.33
CA LEU A 226 -8.91 0.73 -25.39
C LEU A 226 -9.04 1.53 -26.69
N ALA A 227 -10.28 1.83 -27.08
CA ALA A 227 -10.56 2.73 -28.19
C ALA A 227 -10.07 4.16 -27.90
N GLY A 228 -9.78 4.96 -28.93
CA GLY A 228 -9.21 6.31 -28.76
C GLY A 228 -10.10 7.29 -27.98
N ASN A 229 -11.41 7.06 -27.94
CA ASN A 229 -12.38 7.84 -27.15
C ASN A 229 -12.54 7.33 -25.70
N GLN A 230 -11.83 6.26 -25.34
CA GLN A 230 -11.88 5.63 -24.02
C GLN A 230 -10.58 5.81 -23.25
N PHE A 231 -10.72 5.84 -21.93
CA PHE A 231 -9.63 5.86 -20.97
C PHE A 231 -10.13 5.26 -19.66
N ILE A 232 -9.25 5.02 -18.71
CA ILE A 232 -9.60 4.49 -17.39
C ILE A 232 -9.39 5.61 -16.37
N ILE A 233 -10.42 5.87 -15.56
CA ILE A 233 -10.26 6.63 -14.32
C ILE A 233 -10.08 5.64 -13.17
N ALA A 234 -8.95 5.75 -12.48
CA ALA A 234 -8.51 4.75 -11.52
C ALA A 234 -8.03 5.33 -10.19
N ARG A 235 -7.97 4.44 -9.19
CA ARG A 235 -7.26 4.61 -7.92
C ARG A 235 -6.34 3.41 -7.74
N MET A 236 -5.17 3.63 -7.12
CA MET A 236 -4.30 2.54 -6.73
C MET A 236 -4.85 1.96 -5.43
N GLY A 237 -5.06 0.66 -5.36
CA GLY A 237 -5.47 -0.04 -4.14
C GLY A 237 -4.28 -0.76 -3.51
N MET A 238 -4.22 -0.82 -2.19
CA MET A 238 -3.19 -1.55 -1.43
C MET A 238 -3.86 -2.45 -0.39
N THR A 239 -3.39 -3.68 -0.24
CA THR A 239 -3.96 -4.64 0.72
C THR A 239 -3.12 -4.75 1.99
N HIS A 240 -1.79 -4.76 1.86
CA HIS A 240 -0.85 -4.86 2.99
C HIS A 240 0.33 -3.90 2.82
N CYS A 241 0.92 -3.82 1.62
CA CYS A 241 2.10 -3.00 1.36
C CYS A 241 2.27 -2.60 -0.11
N ILE A 242 3.24 -1.72 -0.37
CA ILE A 242 3.57 -1.22 -1.71
C ILE A 242 3.80 -2.30 -2.78
N ALA A 243 4.27 -3.49 -2.38
CA ALA A 243 4.47 -4.61 -3.32
C ALA A 243 3.16 -5.16 -3.90
N ASP A 244 2.06 -5.11 -3.15
CA ASP A 244 0.76 -5.65 -3.57
C ASP A 244 -0.17 -4.63 -4.24
N ILE A 245 0.28 -3.36 -4.37
CA ILE A 245 -0.53 -2.29 -4.94
C ILE A 245 -1.09 -2.70 -6.30
N SER A 246 -2.38 -2.53 -6.54
CA SER A 246 -3.00 -2.85 -7.84
C SER A 246 -3.93 -1.72 -8.28
N PRO A 247 -4.03 -1.43 -9.58
CA PRO A 247 -4.93 -0.38 -10.05
C PRO A 247 -6.39 -0.89 -10.07
N PHE A 248 -7.33 -0.05 -9.60
CA PHE A 248 -8.77 -0.28 -9.61
C PHE A 248 -9.45 0.88 -10.31
N GLY A 249 -10.27 0.61 -11.33
CA GLY A 249 -10.79 1.69 -12.16
C GLY A 249 -12.05 1.34 -12.92
N ILE A 250 -12.57 2.37 -13.59
CA ILE A 250 -13.74 2.28 -14.46
C ILE A 250 -13.36 2.84 -15.83
N ILE A 251 -13.78 2.14 -16.89
CA ILE A 251 -13.64 2.65 -18.26
C ILE A 251 -14.56 3.85 -18.41
N ALA A 252 -14.01 4.97 -18.86
CA ALA A 252 -14.72 6.19 -19.16
C ALA A 252 -14.65 6.46 -20.67
N GLU A 253 -15.74 6.97 -21.23
CA GLU A 253 -15.86 7.33 -22.64
C GLU A 253 -16.28 8.78 -22.77
N SER A 254 -15.58 9.52 -23.64
CA SER A 254 -15.80 10.95 -23.87
C SER A 254 -15.52 11.29 -25.33
N THR A 255 -16.29 12.22 -25.90
CA THR A 255 -16.02 12.79 -27.23
C THR A 255 -14.73 13.60 -27.25
N ASP A 256 -14.42 14.27 -26.13
CA ASP A 256 -13.22 15.09 -25.96
C ASP A 256 -12.14 14.31 -25.20
N SER A 257 -12.00 13.02 -25.50
CA SER A 257 -11.08 12.14 -24.76
C SER A 257 -9.65 12.67 -24.79
N GLN A 258 -9.21 13.33 -25.86
CA GLN A 258 -7.82 13.76 -26.10
C GLN A 258 -7.28 14.71 -25.02
N GLN A 259 -8.14 15.41 -24.28
CA GLN A 259 -7.72 16.30 -23.19
C GLN A 259 -7.20 15.55 -21.95
N PHE A 260 -7.51 14.26 -21.82
CA PHE A 260 -7.12 13.45 -20.66
C PHE A 260 -5.76 12.79 -20.88
N MET A 261 -4.73 13.32 -20.20
CA MET A 261 -3.37 12.78 -20.23
C MET A 261 -3.14 11.78 -19.09
N ASN A 262 -2.25 10.81 -19.27
CA ASN A 262 -1.85 9.88 -18.20
C ASN A 262 -1.38 10.65 -16.95
N ASP A 263 -1.64 10.08 -15.77
CA ASP A 263 -1.32 10.64 -14.45
C ASP A 263 -2.03 11.95 -14.08
N SER A 264 -2.85 12.53 -14.97
CA SER A 264 -3.69 13.67 -14.61
C SER A 264 -4.79 13.22 -13.64
N TRP A 265 -4.97 14.01 -12.58
CA TRP A 265 -6.06 13.79 -11.62
C TRP A 265 -7.26 14.64 -12.01
N VAL A 266 -8.41 13.99 -12.10
CA VAL A 266 -9.67 14.64 -12.45
C VAL A 266 -10.81 14.11 -11.60
N THR A 267 -11.85 14.93 -11.47
CA THR A 267 -13.16 14.49 -11.02
C THR A 267 -14.08 14.40 -12.23
N ILE A 268 -14.65 13.23 -12.46
CA ILE A 268 -15.59 12.97 -13.56
C ILE A 268 -16.98 12.79 -12.99
N THR A 269 -17.94 13.46 -13.61
CA THR A 269 -19.37 13.23 -13.42
C THR A 269 -19.96 12.74 -14.74
N GLY A 270 -20.81 11.71 -14.67
CA GLY A 270 -21.45 11.16 -15.86
C GLY A 270 -22.42 10.05 -15.54
N THR A 271 -22.95 9.41 -16.57
CA THR A 271 -23.92 8.32 -16.41
C THR A 271 -23.25 6.95 -16.55
N ILE A 272 -23.75 5.99 -15.76
CA ILE A 272 -23.29 4.61 -15.83
C ILE A 272 -23.89 3.93 -17.06
N GLY A 273 -23.03 3.37 -17.90
CA GLY A 273 -23.35 2.39 -18.93
C GLY A 273 -22.68 1.05 -18.63
N LYS A 274 -22.66 0.17 -19.63
CA LYS A 274 -21.89 -1.08 -19.60
C LYS A 274 -21.04 -1.26 -20.84
N THR A 275 -19.97 -2.02 -20.69
CA THR A 275 -19.10 -2.41 -21.80
C THR A 275 -18.55 -3.81 -21.56
N ASN A 276 -18.03 -4.44 -22.61
CA ASN A 276 -17.25 -5.67 -22.49
C ASN A 276 -15.77 -5.33 -22.54
N PHE A 277 -14.99 -5.86 -21.61
CA PHE A 277 -13.53 -5.76 -21.59
C PHE A 277 -12.95 -7.12 -21.20
N ASN A 278 -12.07 -7.68 -22.03
CA ASN A 278 -11.48 -9.02 -21.85
C ASN A 278 -12.52 -10.12 -21.55
N GLY A 279 -13.67 -10.11 -22.24
CA GLY A 279 -14.73 -11.09 -22.06
C GLY A 279 -15.61 -10.87 -20.83
N GLN A 280 -15.37 -9.81 -20.04
CA GLN A 280 -16.15 -9.48 -18.86
C GLN A 280 -17.04 -8.26 -19.11
N THR A 281 -18.32 -8.36 -18.73
CA THR A 281 -19.22 -7.21 -18.67
C THR A 281 -18.91 -6.40 -17.41
N VAL A 282 -18.57 -5.13 -17.61
CA VAL A 282 -18.22 -4.17 -16.55
C VAL A 282 -18.96 -2.86 -16.77
N ILE A 283 -19.09 -2.05 -15.72
CA ILE A 283 -19.62 -0.70 -15.84
C ILE A 283 -18.67 0.18 -16.66
N LYS A 284 -19.27 1.14 -17.36
CA LYS A 284 -18.57 2.23 -18.07
C LYS A 284 -19.16 3.57 -17.62
N ILE A 285 -18.39 4.64 -17.67
CA ILE A 285 -18.88 6.01 -17.46
C ILE A 285 -18.99 6.71 -18.81
N ASN A 286 -20.18 7.19 -19.16
CA ASN A 286 -20.33 8.16 -20.24
C ASN A 286 -20.10 9.55 -19.63
N VAL A 287 -18.96 10.16 -19.94
CA VAL A 287 -18.51 11.41 -19.32
C VAL A 287 -19.42 12.55 -19.75
N GLN A 288 -19.97 13.28 -18.77
CA GLN A 288 -20.78 14.48 -19.00
C GLN A 288 -20.02 15.75 -18.60
N GLN A 289 -19.24 15.67 -17.53
CA GLN A 289 -18.44 16.78 -17.02
C GLN A 289 -17.14 16.24 -16.43
N SER A 290 -16.06 17.00 -16.62
CA SER A 290 -14.77 16.77 -15.97
C SER A 290 -14.24 18.05 -15.34
N GLU A 291 -13.58 17.93 -14.20
CA GLU A 291 -12.92 19.01 -13.49
C GLU A 291 -11.51 18.58 -13.10
N PRO A 292 -10.47 19.41 -13.29
CA PRO A 292 -9.14 19.12 -12.76
C PRO A 292 -9.17 18.93 -11.25
N ALA A 293 -8.45 17.91 -10.76
CA ALA A 293 -8.33 17.62 -9.34
C ALA A 293 -6.86 17.52 -8.92
N LYS A 294 -6.58 17.77 -7.65
CA LYS A 294 -5.27 17.45 -7.07
C LYS A 294 -5.27 16.00 -6.60
N SER A 295 -4.11 15.35 -6.72
CA SER A 295 -3.87 14.06 -6.07
C SER A 295 -4.08 14.19 -4.55
N PRO A 296 -4.75 13.23 -3.89
CA PRO A 296 -4.82 13.19 -2.43
C PRO A 296 -3.43 12.96 -1.82
N SER A 297 -3.25 13.36 -0.56
CA SER A 297 -2.02 13.08 0.19
C SER A 297 -1.74 11.58 0.30
N VAL A 298 -2.80 10.78 0.46
CA VAL A 298 -2.76 9.31 0.39
C VAL A 298 -3.38 8.87 -0.93
N GLN A 299 -2.55 8.42 -1.87
CA GLN A 299 -3.00 8.08 -3.23
C GLN A 299 -3.73 6.73 -3.27
N TYR A 300 -3.55 5.92 -2.23
CA TYR A 300 -4.06 4.57 -2.12
C TYR A 300 -5.48 4.51 -1.53
N VAL A 301 -6.26 3.55 -2.01
CA VAL A 301 -7.49 3.09 -1.37
C VAL A 301 -7.24 1.70 -0.77
N TYR A 302 -7.94 1.38 0.31
CA TYR A 302 -7.73 0.13 1.04
C TYR A 302 -9.04 -0.65 1.10
N PRO A 303 -9.00 -1.98 0.98
CA PRO A 303 -10.19 -2.79 1.17
C PRO A 303 -10.64 -2.76 2.63
N ASP A 304 -11.94 -2.76 2.85
CA ASP A 304 -12.55 -2.89 4.17
C ASP A 304 -13.16 -4.28 4.29
N TRP A 305 -12.37 -5.25 4.75
CA TRP A 305 -12.79 -6.66 4.88
C TRP A 305 -14.03 -6.86 5.77
N ASN A 306 -14.37 -5.87 6.60
CA ASN A 306 -15.52 -5.91 7.49
C ASN A 306 -16.59 -4.86 7.10
N PHE A 307 -16.64 -4.43 5.83
CA PHE A 307 -17.64 -3.45 5.39
C PHE A 307 -19.07 -3.93 5.61
N GLY A 308 -19.33 -5.23 5.43
CA GLY A 308 -20.67 -5.83 5.54
C GLY A 308 -21.33 -5.66 6.91
N SER A 309 -20.55 -5.62 7.98
CA SER A 309 -21.07 -5.37 9.34
C SER A 309 -21.38 -3.90 9.63
N LYS A 310 -20.95 -2.99 8.74
CA LYS A 310 -21.11 -1.54 8.84
C LYS A 310 -22.24 -1.00 7.94
N LEU A 311 -22.95 -1.89 7.23
CA LEU A 311 -24.13 -1.60 6.39
C LEU A 311 -25.41 -1.70 7.22
#